data_AF-A0A7J7N4U4-F1
#
_entry.id   AF-A0A7J7N4U4-F1
#
_cell.length_a   1.000
_cell.length_b   1.000
_cell.length_c   1.000
_cell.angle_alpha   90.00
_cell.angle_beta   90.00
_cell.angle_gamma   90.00
#
_symmetry.space_group_name_H-M   'P 1'
#
loop_
_entity.id
_entity.type
_entity.pdbx_description
1 polymer ?
#
loop_
_entity_poly.entity_id
_entity_poly.type
_entity_poly.pdbx_seq_one_letter_code
_entity_poly.pdbx_strand_id
1 'polypeptide(L)'
;MSNIPENTVYGGPKPQSPSNQRVTLNQLRQKYKKEEPITMVTAYDYPSAVHLEEAGIDICLVGDSAAMVVHGYDTTLPITLDEMLVHCRAVARGAKRPLLVGDLPFGSYESSSSQGIKIG
;
A
#
# COMPACT_ATOMS: atom_id res chain seq x y z
N MET A 1 20.91 -30.56 -16.11
CA MET A 1 20.17 -29.33 -15.77
C MET A 1 19.16 -29.71 -14.70
N SER A 2 19.30 -29.18 -13.49
CA SER A 2 18.49 -29.62 -12.33
C SER A 2 17.06 -29.13 -12.43
N ASN A 3 16.09 -30.05 -12.51
CA ASN A 3 14.64 -29.79 -12.50
C ASN A 3 14.13 -29.39 -11.10
N ILE A 4 14.82 -28.47 -10.42
CA ILE A 4 14.36 -27.95 -9.13
C ILE A 4 13.39 -26.80 -9.44
N PRO A 5 12.17 -26.80 -8.88
CA PRO A 5 11.24 -25.70 -9.06
C PRO A 5 11.89 -24.38 -8.69
N GLU A 6 11.76 -23.36 -9.54
CA GLU A 6 12.39 -22.05 -9.37
C GLU A 6 12.05 -21.41 -8.01
N ASN A 7 10.84 -21.69 -7.51
CA ASN A 7 10.33 -21.27 -6.21
C ASN A 7 11.07 -21.88 -4.99
N THR A 8 11.87 -22.93 -5.21
CA THR A 8 12.73 -23.57 -4.20
C THR A 8 14.14 -22.96 -4.19
N VAL A 9 14.59 -22.40 -5.31
CA VAL A 9 15.94 -21.83 -5.46
C VAL A 9 15.95 -20.32 -5.18
N TYR A 10 14.92 -19.60 -5.62
CA TYR A 10 14.77 -18.14 -5.50
C TYR A 10 13.46 -17.74 -4.82
N GLY A 11 13.03 -18.51 -3.81
CA GLY A 11 11.82 -18.17 -3.05
C GLY A 11 11.99 -16.86 -2.28
N GLY A 12 11.10 -15.90 -2.52
CA GLY A 12 10.99 -14.69 -1.71
C GLY A 12 10.56 -15.00 -0.27
N PRO A 13 10.56 -14.00 0.63
CA PRO A 13 10.19 -14.20 2.03
C PRO A 13 8.82 -14.87 2.14
N LYS A 14 8.73 -15.93 2.94
CA LYS A 14 7.47 -16.65 3.17
C LYS A 14 6.52 -15.73 3.96
N PRO A 15 5.23 -15.63 3.59
CA PRO A 15 4.27 -14.87 4.37
C PRO A 15 4.21 -15.40 5.81
N GLN A 16 4.34 -14.50 6.78
CA GLN A 16 4.22 -14.82 8.20
C GLN A 16 2.75 -15.14 8.57
N SER A 17 2.58 -15.93 9.64
CA SER A 17 1.37 -16.66 10.07
C SER A 17 0.06 -15.84 10.24
N PRO A 18 -1.12 -16.48 10.22
CA PRO A 18 -2.40 -15.88 9.82
C PRO A 18 -3.29 -15.41 10.99
N SER A 19 -2.78 -14.68 11.99
CA SER A 19 -3.59 -14.31 13.16
C SER A 19 -4.10 -12.88 13.19
N ASN A 20 -4.04 -12.13 12.09
CA ASN A 20 -4.44 -10.72 12.12
C ASN A 20 -5.54 -10.42 11.11
N GLN A 21 -6.75 -10.22 11.63
CA GLN A 21 -7.89 -9.77 10.84
C GLN A 21 -7.52 -8.46 10.15
N ARG A 22 -7.77 -8.38 8.84
CA ARG A 22 -7.56 -7.16 8.06
C ARG A 22 -8.33 -6.00 8.70
N VAL A 23 -7.67 -4.86 8.84
CA VAL A 23 -8.27 -3.62 9.32
C VAL A 23 -9.36 -3.20 8.34
N THR A 24 -10.56 -3.01 8.88
CA THR A 24 -11.74 -2.59 8.12
C THR A 24 -12.17 -1.19 8.53
N LEU A 25 -12.94 -0.52 7.67
CA LEU A 25 -13.58 0.76 8.01
C LEU A 25 -14.45 0.68 9.27
N ASN A 26 -15.08 -0.46 9.54
CA ASN A 26 -15.86 -0.66 10.76
C ASN A 26 -14.99 -0.68 12.01
N GLN A 27 -13.82 -1.33 11.97
CA GLN A 27 -12.87 -1.30 13.09
C GLN A 27 -12.31 0.10 13.31
N LEU A 28 -11.97 0.83 12.25
CA LEU A 28 -11.53 2.23 12.37
C LEU A 28 -12.62 3.12 13.00
N ARG A 29 -13.88 2.96 12.58
CA ARG A 29 -15.03 3.66 13.19
C ARG A 29 -15.20 3.29 14.67
N GLN A 30 -14.95 2.04 15.05
CA GLN A 30 -14.99 1.61 16.45
C GLN A 30 -13.87 2.24 17.26
N LYS A 31 -12.62 2.25 16.75
CA LYS A 31 -11.49 2.94 17.40
C LYS A 31 -11.80 4.42 17.64
N TYR A 32 -12.31 5.11 16.61
CA TYR A 32 -12.76 6.50 16.72
C TYR A 32 -13.81 6.72 17.83
N LYS A 33 -14.84 5.87 17.89
CA LYS A 33 -15.88 5.95 18.95
C LYS A 33 -15.36 5.70 20.36
N LYS A 34 -14.26 4.97 20.49
CA LYS A 34 -13.60 4.67 21.76
C LYS A 34 -12.47 5.65 22.10
N GLU A 35 -12.26 6.67 21.26
CA GLU A 35 -11.14 7.62 21.39
C GLU A 35 -9.76 6.92 21.37
N GLU A 36 -9.68 5.75 20.73
CA GLU A 36 -8.42 5.04 20.51
C GLU A 36 -7.70 5.65 19.28
N PRO A 37 -6.42 6.04 19.39
CA PRO A 37 -5.68 6.58 18.27
C PRO A 37 -5.63 5.63 17.07
N ILE A 38 -5.85 6.20 15.88
CA ILE A 38 -5.72 5.51 14.59
C ILE A 38 -4.36 5.85 14.00
N THR A 39 -3.58 4.83 13.68
CA THR A 39 -2.22 4.97 13.12
C THR A 39 -2.23 4.84 11.61
N MET A 40 -1.58 5.77 10.92
CA MET A 40 -1.43 5.76 9.47
C MET A 40 0.00 6.11 9.12
N VAL A 41 0.61 5.31 8.24
CA VAL A 41 1.98 5.51 7.78
C VAL A 41 2.04 5.27 6.27
N THR A 42 2.86 6.05 5.57
CA THR A 42 3.09 5.85 4.15
C THR A 42 4.08 4.73 3.89
N ALA A 43 3.84 3.96 2.83
CA ALA A 43 4.78 2.95 2.33
C ALA A 43 4.68 2.86 0.81
N TYR A 44 5.82 2.57 0.18
CA TYR A 44 5.94 2.58 -1.28
C TYR A 44 6.54 1.28 -1.83
N ASP A 45 7.02 0.39 -0.97
CA ASP A 45 7.66 -0.86 -1.38
C ASP A 45 7.30 -2.02 -0.46
N TYR A 46 7.77 -3.21 -0.82
CA TYR A 46 7.50 -4.43 -0.06
C TYR A 46 8.15 -4.41 1.34
N PRO A 47 9.45 -4.07 1.50
CA PRO A 47 10.08 -4.07 2.82
C PRO A 47 9.42 -3.10 3.82
N SER A 48 9.11 -1.86 3.40
CA SER A 48 8.40 -0.90 4.25
C SER A 48 7.04 -1.44 4.66
N ALA A 49 6.27 -2.02 3.73
CA ALA A 49 4.97 -2.61 4.03
C ALA A 49 5.05 -3.78 5.03
N VAL A 50 6.10 -4.61 4.97
CA VAL A 50 6.34 -5.68 5.96
C VAL A 50 6.60 -5.09 7.35
N HIS A 51 7.41 -4.04 7.47
CA HIS A 51 7.65 -3.42 8.77
C HIS A 51 6.38 -2.76 9.34
N LEU A 52 5.53 -2.16 8.49
CA LEU A 52 4.25 -1.59 8.90
C LEU A 52 3.28 -2.67 9.41
N GLU A 53 3.25 -3.83 8.76
CA GLU A 53 2.50 -5.02 9.19
C GLU A 53 2.94 -5.45 10.60
N GLU A 54 4.25 -5.64 10.80
CA GLU A 54 4.83 -6.08 12.07
C GLU A 54 4.63 -5.06 13.19
N ALA A 55 4.70 -3.76 12.87
CA ALA A 55 4.45 -2.67 13.81
C ALA A 55 2.97 -2.50 14.18
N GLY A 56 2.05 -3.23 13.53
CA GLY A 56 0.62 -3.15 13.84
C GLY A 56 -0.03 -1.83 13.43
N ILE A 57 0.48 -1.17 12.38
CA ILE A 57 -0.11 0.07 11.84
C ILE A 57 -1.51 -0.20 11.31
N ASP A 58 -2.48 0.71 11.55
CA ASP A 58 -3.89 0.49 11.15
C ASP A 58 -4.11 0.72 9.65
N ILE A 59 -3.47 1.75 9.09
CA ILE A 59 -3.63 2.18 7.70
C ILE A 59 -2.26 2.31 7.04
N CYS A 60 -2.10 1.68 5.88
CA CYS A 60 -0.92 1.80 5.04
C CYS A 60 -1.29 2.63 3.81
N LEU A 61 -0.71 3.82 3.69
CA LEU A 61 -0.98 4.77 2.61
C LEU A 61 0.09 4.69 1.52
N VAL A 62 -0.31 4.46 0.28
CA VAL A 62 0.53 4.64 -0.91
C VAL A 62 0.19 6.00 -1.49
N GLY A 63 0.96 7.01 -1.09
CA GLY A 63 0.71 8.39 -1.47
C GLY A 63 1.50 8.85 -2.69
N ASP A 64 1.01 9.90 -3.36
CA ASP A 64 1.68 10.55 -4.51
C ASP A 64 3.03 11.18 -4.13
N SER A 65 3.26 11.41 -2.83
CA SER A 65 4.56 11.75 -2.25
C SER A 65 5.71 10.80 -2.62
N ALA A 66 5.42 9.59 -3.12
CA ALA A 66 6.39 8.71 -3.78
C ALA A 66 7.18 9.44 -4.88
N ALA A 67 6.55 10.37 -5.59
CA ALA A 67 7.20 11.26 -6.56
C ALA A 67 8.47 11.92 -6.01
N MET A 68 8.39 12.45 -4.78
CA MET A 68 9.48 13.18 -4.17
C MET A 68 10.42 12.23 -3.41
N VAL A 69 9.87 11.35 -2.58
CA VAL A 69 10.67 10.56 -1.63
C VAL A 69 11.23 9.27 -2.22
N VAL A 70 10.68 8.81 -3.35
CA VAL A 70 11.16 7.61 -4.07
C VAL A 70 11.78 7.98 -5.41
N HIS A 71 11.13 8.84 -6.20
CA HIS A 71 11.60 9.19 -7.54
C HIS A 71 12.48 10.45 -7.59
N GLY A 72 12.53 11.25 -6.53
CA GLY A 72 13.35 12.45 -6.47
C GLY A 72 12.84 13.62 -7.32
N TYR A 73 11.55 13.64 -7.67
CA TYR A 73 10.92 14.79 -8.31
C TYR A 73 10.80 15.96 -7.32
N ASP A 74 10.80 17.19 -7.84
CA ASP A 74 10.65 18.40 -7.04
C ASP A 74 9.23 18.58 -6.48
N THR A 75 8.23 17.92 -7.11
CA THR A 75 6.80 18.01 -6.74
C THR A 75 6.12 16.65 -6.97
N THR A 76 4.89 16.48 -6.51
CA THR A 76 4.11 15.26 -6.76
C THR A 76 3.43 15.20 -8.13
N LEU A 77 3.35 16.34 -8.84
CA LEU A 77 2.67 16.45 -10.13
C LEU A 77 3.15 15.48 -11.23
N PRO A 78 4.45 15.11 -11.35
CA PRO A 78 4.91 14.29 -12.45
C PRO A 78 4.58 12.80 -12.33
N ILE A 79 4.14 12.32 -11.15
CA ILE A 79 3.91 10.90 -10.95
C ILE A 79 2.66 10.42 -11.69
N THR A 80 2.84 9.35 -12.44
CA THR A 80 1.78 8.73 -13.22
C THR A 80 1.01 7.71 -12.39
N LEU A 81 -0.21 7.39 -12.86
CA LEU A 81 -0.99 6.29 -12.28
C LEU A 81 -0.27 4.94 -12.37
N ASP A 82 0.44 4.68 -13.48
CA ASP A 82 1.14 3.42 -13.67
C ASP A 82 2.28 3.25 -12.65
N GLU A 83 3.00 4.33 -12.34
CA GLU A 83 4.00 4.36 -11.26
C GLU A 83 3.33 4.09 -9.89
N MET A 84 2.20 4.74 -9.59
CA MET A 84 1.42 4.49 -8.38
C MET A 84 0.98 3.02 -8.27
N LEU A 85 0.52 2.40 -9.37
CA LEU A 85 0.10 1.01 -9.39
C LEU A 85 1.27 0.05 -9.10
N VAL A 86 2.50 0.37 -9.51
CA VAL A 86 3.68 -0.42 -9.16
C VAL A 86 3.91 -0.40 -7.65
N HIS A 87 3.86 0.78 -7.02
CA HIS A 87 3.98 0.92 -5.56
C HIS A 87 2.85 0.20 -4.81
N CYS A 88 1.60 0.39 -5.24
CA CYS A 88 0.44 -0.29 -4.67
C CYS A 88 0.57 -1.81 -4.71
N ARG A 89 1.02 -2.38 -5.84
CA ARG A 89 1.24 -3.83 -5.97
C ARG A 89 2.38 -4.32 -5.08
N ALA A 90 3.45 -3.55 -4.91
CA ALA A 90 4.56 -3.91 -4.03
C ALA A 90 4.11 -3.93 -2.56
N VAL A 91 3.42 -2.86 -2.12
CA VAL A 91 2.89 -2.72 -0.76
C VAL A 91 1.87 -3.80 -0.43
N ALA A 92 0.93 -4.09 -1.35
CA ALA A 92 -0.08 -5.14 -1.16
C ALA A 92 0.50 -6.55 -0.98
N ARG A 93 1.75 -6.79 -1.41
CA ARG A 93 2.45 -8.05 -1.15
C ARG A 93 2.98 -8.12 0.29
N GLY A 94 3.41 -7.01 0.87
CA GLY A 94 4.03 -6.95 2.20
C GLY A 94 3.04 -6.71 3.34
N ALA A 95 2.04 -5.88 3.12
CA ALA A 95 1.03 -5.51 4.11
C ALA A 95 -0.29 -6.28 3.88
N LYS A 96 -0.65 -7.16 4.83
CA LYS A 96 -1.83 -8.05 4.75
C LYS A 96 -2.94 -7.63 5.70
N ARG A 97 -2.58 -7.09 6.86
CA ARG A 97 -3.47 -6.61 7.90
C ARG A 97 -3.91 -5.17 7.73
N PRO A 98 -3.06 -4.14 7.54
CA PRO A 98 -3.52 -2.76 7.53
C PRO A 98 -4.50 -2.51 6.40
N LEU A 99 -5.35 -1.49 6.58
CA LEU A 99 -6.18 -1.00 5.50
C LEU A 99 -5.26 -0.32 4.48
N LEU A 100 -5.20 -0.86 3.27
CA LEU A 100 -4.44 -0.28 2.17
C LEU A 100 -5.24 0.85 1.55
N VAL A 101 -4.62 2.03 1.45
CA VAL A 101 -5.16 3.21 0.79
C VAL A 101 -4.15 3.65 -0.25
N GLY A 102 -4.60 3.94 -1.47
CA GLY A 102 -3.74 4.50 -2.52
C GLY A 102 -4.30 5.84 -2.97
N ASP A 103 -3.43 6.84 -3.11
CA ASP A 103 -3.81 8.13 -3.66
C ASP A 103 -4.04 8.03 -5.17
N LEU A 104 -4.99 8.81 -5.65
CA LEU A 104 -5.16 9.07 -7.08
C LEU A 104 -4.27 10.26 -7.44
N PRO A 105 -3.27 10.10 -8.33
CA PRO A 105 -2.36 11.19 -8.67
C PRO A 105 -3.09 12.33 -9.37
N PHE A 106 -2.53 13.55 -9.27
CA PHE A 106 -3.07 14.75 -9.90
C PHE A 106 -3.35 14.53 -11.40
N GLY A 107 -4.45 15.09 -11.92
CA GLY A 107 -4.88 14.85 -13.31
C GLY A 107 -5.64 13.55 -13.56
N SER A 108 -5.59 12.57 -12.64
CA SER A 108 -6.29 11.29 -12.84
C SER A 108 -7.79 11.37 -12.54
N TYR A 109 -8.27 12.32 -11.73
CA TYR A 109 -9.67 12.40 -11.28
C TYR A 109 -10.40 13.71 -11.67
N GLU A 110 -9.70 14.70 -12.23
CA GLU A 110 -10.23 16.06 -12.39
C GLU A 110 -11.19 16.22 -13.59
N SER A 111 -11.16 15.31 -14.55
CA SER A 111 -11.94 15.45 -15.79
C SER A 111 -13.42 15.05 -15.62
N SER A 112 -13.75 14.15 -14.70
CA SER A 112 -15.13 13.78 -14.31
C SER A 112 -15.14 12.69 -13.22
N SER A 113 -16.22 12.61 -12.44
CA SER A 113 -16.47 11.51 -11.49
C SER A 113 -16.48 10.13 -12.15
N SER A 114 -16.85 10.04 -13.43
CA SER A 114 -16.81 8.79 -14.20
C SER A 114 -15.39 8.38 -14.59
N GLN A 115 -14.46 9.33 -14.73
CA GLN A 115 -13.04 9.02 -14.96
C GLN A 115 -12.41 8.42 -13.70
N GLY A 116 -12.68 8.98 -12.52
CA GLY A 116 -12.20 8.43 -11.24
C GLY A 116 -12.68 6.99 -10.93
N ILE A 117 -13.83 6.58 -11.50
CA ILE A 117 -14.37 5.21 -11.36
C ILE A 117 -13.74 4.23 -12.37
N LYS A 118 -13.29 4.70 -13.54
CA LYS A 118 -12.68 3.84 -14.59
C LYS A 118 -11.26 3.36 -14.25
N ILE A 119 -10.66 3.88 -13.19
CA ILE A 119 -9.24 3.68 -12.83
C ILE A 119 -9.04 2.45 -11.90
N GLY A 120 -10.11 1.71 -11.60
CA GLY A 120 -10.11 0.52 -10.74
C GLY A 120 -10.19 -0.78 -11.52
#